data_AF-A0A2V9ULA2-F1
#
_entry.id   AF-A0A2V9ULA2-F1
#
_cell.length_a   1.000
_cell.length_b   1.000
_cell.length_c   1.000
_cell.angle_alpha   90.00
_cell.angle_beta   90.00
_cell.angle_gamma   90.00
#
_symmetry.space_group_name_H-M   'P 1'
#
loop_
_entity.id
_entity.type
_entity.pdbx_description
1 polymer ?
#
loop_
_entity_poly.entity_id
_entity_poly.type
_entity_poly.pdbx_seq_one_letter_code
_entity_poly.pdbx_strand_id
1 'polypeptide(L)'
;NSYLCPAGQQLNYGGHNARNRTHVYIGTRKRCGGCAQKAQCTSSPLKYLAIHMHEPARQRARDLVNTPAFANRTAAKKEGGSAVRGTEESDRTASLALA
;
A
#
# COMPACT_ATOMS: atom_id res chain seq x y z
N ASN A 1 15.13 5.70 11.14
CA ASN A 1 14.50 5.61 9.80
C ASN A 1 14.40 7.00 9.18
N SER A 2 15.16 7.24 8.12
CA SER A 2 15.06 8.44 7.27
C SER A 2 14.50 8.02 5.91
N TYR A 3 13.51 8.76 5.40
CA TYR A 3 12.93 8.50 4.08
C TYR A 3 13.41 9.55 3.10
N LEU A 4 13.81 9.09 1.91
CA LEU A 4 14.32 9.95 0.83
C LEU A 4 13.29 10.04 -0.29
N CYS A 5 13.18 11.21 -0.90
CA CYS A 5 12.43 11.38 -2.14
C CYS A 5 13.26 10.85 -3.34
N PRO A 6 12.66 10.75 -4.54
CA PRO A 6 13.39 10.32 -5.74
C PRO A 6 14.60 11.19 -6.10
N ALA A 7 14.62 12.47 -5.70
CA ALA A 7 15.76 13.36 -5.86
C ALA A 7 16.82 13.22 -4.74
N GLY A 8 16.71 12.20 -3.89
CA GLY A 8 17.64 11.93 -2.78
C GLY A 8 17.47 12.81 -1.55
N GLN A 9 16.50 13.75 -1.54
CA GLN A 9 16.30 14.64 -0.40
C GLN A 9 15.49 13.97 0.72
N GLN A 10 15.92 14.17 1.97
CA GLN A 10 15.21 13.63 3.12
C GLN A 10 13.86 14.34 3.36
N LEU A 11 12.84 13.52 3.61
CA LEU A 11 11.51 13.97 4.03
C LEU A 11 11.49 14.27 5.53
N ASN A 12 10.74 15.31 5.92
CA ASN A 12 10.60 15.71 7.32
C ASN A 12 9.51 14.88 8.00
N TYR A 13 9.66 14.56 9.28
CA TYR A 13 8.57 13.92 10.03
C TYR A 13 7.41 14.91 10.22
N GLY A 14 6.23 14.52 9.76
CA GLY A 14 5.00 15.32 9.80
C GLY A 14 4.01 14.90 10.88
N GLY A 15 4.35 13.91 11.70
CA GLY A 15 3.48 13.37 12.76
C GLY A 15 2.95 11.97 12.47
N HIS A 16 1.94 11.56 13.23
CA HIS A 16 1.30 10.27 13.09
C HIS A 16 -0.22 10.38 13.17
N ASN A 17 -0.92 9.50 12.47
CA ASN A 17 -2.36 9.33 12.56
C ASN A 17 -2.64 8.08 13.41
N ALA A 18 -3.16 8.27 14.61
CA ALA A 18 -3.45 7.17 15.54
C ALA A 18 -4.54 6.21 15.03
N ARG A 19 -5.57 6.74 14.36
CA ARG A 19 -6.66 5.93 13.78
C ARG A 19 -6.13 4.96 12.73
N ASN A 20 -5.24 5.44 11.87
CA ASN A 20 -4.69 4.66 10.76
C ASN A 20 -3.36 3.98 11.12
N ARG A 21 -2.82 4.24 12.32
CA ARG A 21 -1.53 3.74 12.80
C ARG A 21 -0.39 4.05 11.81
N THR A 22 -0.38 5.25 11.24
CA THR A 22 0.60 5.66 10.23
C THR A 22 1.47 6.81 10.72
N HIS A 23 2.76 6.75 10.40
CA HIS A 23 3.67 7.89 10.42
C HIS A 23 3.61 8.61 9.07
N VAL A 24 3.68 9.93 9.09
CA VAL A 24 3.67 10.76 7.87
C VAL A 24 5.01 11.47 7.74
N TYR A 25 5.58 11.44 6.54
CA TYR A 25 6.81 12.13 6.18
C TYR A 25 6.54 13.08 5.01
N ILE A 26 6.92 14.35 5.12
CA ILE A 26 6.48 15.41 4.21
C ILE A 26 7.68 16.12 3.58
N GLY A 27 7.61 16.29 2.26
CA GLY A 27 8.41 17.20 1.46
C GLY A 27 7.72 18.57 1.40
N THR A 28 8.44 19.62 1.79
CA THR A 28 7.87 20.97 1.87
C THR A 28 7.84 21.63 0.50
N ARG A 29 6.90 22.56 0.30
CA ARG A 29 6.81 23.36 -0.94
C ARG A 29 8.12 24.10 -1.25
N LYS A 30 8.85 24.55 -0.22
CA LYS A 30 10.16 25.21 -0.37
C LYS A 30 11.19 24.30 -1.05
N ARG A 31 11.25 23.02 -0.67
CA ARG A 31 12.15 22.03 -1.29
C ARG A 31 11.63 21.54 -2.64
N CYS A 32 10.33 21.24 -2.72
CA CYS A 32 9.76 20.63 -3.91
C CYS A 32 9.51 21.63 -5.05
N GLY A 33 9.33 22.92 -4.77
CA GLY A 33 8.92 23.93 -5.76
C GLY A 33 9.89 24.09 -6.93
N GLY A 34 11.20 24.06 -6.67
CA GLY A 34 12.26 24.15 -7.68
C GLY A 34 12.91 22.80 -8.03
N CYS A 35 12.32 21.68 -7.63
CA CYS A 35 12.92 20.37 -7.87
C CYS A 35 12.78 19.95 -9.34
N ALA A 36 13.89 19.67 -10.02
CA ALA A 36 13.92 19.20 -11.41
C ALA A 36 13.13 17.89 -11.61
N GLN A 37 13.13 17.01 -10.60
CA GLN A 37 12.42 15.74 -10.61
C GLN A 37 10.95 15.86 -10.15
N LYS A 38 10.42 17.09 -9.99
CA LYS A 38 9.02 17.31 -9.56
C LYS A 38 8.01 16.64 -10.51
N ALA A 39 8.33 16.52 -11.79
CA ALA A 39 7.51 15.83 -12.79
C ALA A 39 7.37 14.32 -12.53
N GLN A 40 8.35 13.70 -11.87
CA GLN A 40 8.28 12.28 -11.47
C GLN A 40 7.49 12.07 -10.17
N CYS A 41 7.18 13.15 -9.44
CA CYS A 41 6.34 13.06 -8.26
C CYS A 41 4.84 13.06 -8.64
N THR A 42 3.98 12.61 -7.72
CA THR A 42 2.52 12.71 -7.86
C THR A 42 2.06 14.17 -8.07
N SER A 43 0.89 14.45 -8.66
CA SER A 43 0.46 15.84 -8.94
C SER A 43 0.15 16.70 -7.71
N SER A 44 0.09 16.10 -6.51
CA SER A 44 -0.23 16.80 -5.26
C SER A 44 0.69 18.01 -4.99
N PRO A 45 0.14 19.14 -4.48
CA PRO A 45 0.92 20.30 -4.08
C PRO A 45 1.94 20.01 -2.96
N LEU A 46 1.61 19.08 -2.07
CA LEU A 46 2.48 18.58 -1.00
C LEU A 46 2.88 17.15 -1.31
N LYS A 47 4.18 16.85 -1.23
CA LYS A 47 4.68 15.48 -1.37
C LYS A 47 4.76 14.87 0.01
N TYR A 48 4.05 13.78 0.25
CA TYR A 48 4.17 13.09 1.52
C TYR A 48 4.13 11.58 1.33
N LEU A 49 4.69 10.88 2.30
CA LEU A 49 4.79 9.44 2.39
C LEU A 49 4.16 9.01 3.72
N ALA A 50 3.10 8.21 3.64
CA ALA A 50 2.46 7.61 4.81
C ALA A 50 2.97 6.17 4.97
N ILE A 51 3.61 5.89 6.11
CA ILE A 51 4.17 4.57 6.43
C ILE A 51 3.46 4.01 7.65
N HIS A 52 3.00 2.77 7.55
CA HIS A 52 2.36 2.11 8.70
C HIS A 52 3.38 1.89 9.83
N MET A 53 2.96 2.02 11.08
CA MET A 53 3.85 1.86 12.24
C MET A 53 4.52 0.47 12.29
N HIS A 54 3.84 -0.54 11.75
CA HIS A 54 4.34 -1.91 11.63
C HIS A 54 4.88 -2.24 10.24
N GLU A 55 5.36 -1.25 9.48
CA GLU A 55 5.94 -1.50 8.15
C GLU A 55 7.04 -2.57 8.13
N PRO A 56 7.93 -2.70 9.15
CA PRO A 56 8.90 -3.80 9.17
C PRO A 56 8.26 -5.19 9.16
N ALA A 57 7.11 -5.36 9.82
CA ALA A 57 6.39 -6.63 9.81
C ALA A 57 5.75 -6.91 8.44
N ARG A 58 5.23 -5.86 7.79
CA ARG A 58 4.67 -5.96 6.43
C ARG A 58 5.74 -6.25 5.40
N GLN A 59 6.93 -5.68 5.55
CA GLN A 59 8.07 -5.97 4.69
C GLN A 59 8.48 -7.44 4.82
N ARG A 60 8.64 -7.96 6.05
CA ARG A 60 8.92 -9.39 6.26
C ARG A 60 7.86 -10.29 5.60
N ALA A 61 6.59 -9.93 5.69
CA ALA A 61 5.52 -10.68 5.03
C ALA A 61 5.67 -10.66 3.50
N ARG A 62 6.04 -9.53 2.89
CA ARG A 62 6.33 -9.43 1.45
C ARG A 62 7.53 -10.26 1.05
N ASP A 63 8.58 -10.27 1.87
CA ASP A 63 9.79 -11.04 1.59
C ASP A 63 9.51 -12.55 1.64
N LEU A 64 8.63 -13.00 2.55
CA LEU A 64 8.21 -14.39 2.66
C LEU A 64 7.45 -14.91 1.43
N VAL A 65 6.70 -14.06 0.72
CA VAL A 65 5.92 -14.47 -0.46
C VAL A 65 6.82 -15.06 -1.56
N ASN A 66 8.06 -14.58 -1.65
CA ASN A 66 9.02 -15.02 -2.67
C ASN A 66 9.79 -16.29 -2.27
N THR A 67 9.46 -16.90 -1.13
CA THR A 67 10.16 -18.11 -0.66
C THR A 67 9.52 -19.38 -1.24
N PRO A 68 10.32 -20.41 -1.56
CA PRO A 68 9.80 -21.69 -2.05
C PRO A 68 8.91 -22.38 -1.00
N ALA A 69 9.20 -22.20 0.29
CA ALA A 69 8.37 -22.71 1.38
C ALA A 69 6.94 -22.13 1.35
N PHE A 70 6.82 -20.83 1.04
CA PHE A 70 5.52 -20.19 0.88
C PHE A 70 4.77 -20.74 -0.34
N ALA A 71 5.44 -20.89 -1.49
CA ALA A 71 4.86 -21.47 -2.71
C ALA A 71 4.37 -22.91 -2.51
N ASN A 72 5.17 -23.75 -1.86
CA ASN A 72 4.79 -25.15 -1.56
C ASN A 72 3.57 -25.20 -0.62
N ARG A 73 3.54 -24.33 0.39
CA ARG A 73 2.41 -24.27 1.34
C ARG A 73 1.12 -23.78 0.68
N THR A 74 1.20 -22.85 -0.27
CA THR A 74 0.02 -22.37 -1.01
C THR A 74 -0.45 -23.38 -2.06
N ALA A 75 0.47 -24.07 -2.75
CA ALA A 75 0.16 -25.16 -3.67
C ALA A 75 -0.59 -26.31 -2.97
N ALA A 76 -0.09 -26.77 -1.82
CA ALA A 76 -0.75 -27.81 -1.02
C ALA A 76 -2.18 -27.40 -0.55
N LYS A 77 -2.42 -26.10 -0.30
CA LYS A 77 -3.77 -25.59 -0.01
C LYS A 77 -4.69 -25.57 -1.22
N LYS A 78 -4.14 -25.37 -2.43
CA LYS A 78 -4.91 -25.41 -3.68
C LYS A 78 -5.32 -26.84 -4.02
N GLU A 79 -4.42 -27.81 -3.82
CA GLU A 79 -4.70 -29.23 -4.03
C GLU A 79 -5.65 -29.82 -2.98
N GLY A 80 -5.58 -29.36 -1.73
CA GLY A 80 -6.50 -29.74 -0.66
C GLY A 80 -7.73 -28.82 -0.50
N GLY A 81 -8.10 -28.07 -1.54
CA GLY A 81 -9.00 -26.92 -1.46
C GLY A 81 -10.29 -27.13 -0.66
N SER A 82 -10.41 -26.44 0.48
CA SER A 82 -11.72 -26.15 1.07
C SER A 82 -12.43 -25.15 0.15
N ALA A 83 -13.65 -25.49 -0.28
CA ALA A 83 -14.49 -24.60 -1.07
C ALA A 83 -14.60 -23.23 -0.39
N VAL A 84 -14.05 -22.20 -1.05
CA VAL A 84 -14.37 -20.81 -0.69
C VAL A 84 -15.83 -20.63 -1.08
N ARG A 85 -16.73 -20.47 -0.10
CA ARG A 85 -18.13 -20.12 -0.40
C ARG A 85 -18.11 -18.87 -1.26
N GLY A 86 -18.58 -18.99 -2.50
CA GLY A 86 -18.84 -17.83 -3.33
C GLY A 86 -19.75 -16.89 -2.55
N THR A 87 -19.38 -15.62 -2.45
CA THR A 87 -20.32 -14.60 -2.03
C THR A 87 -21.41 -14.53 -3.08
N GLU A 88 -22.65 -14.75 -2.65
CA GLU A 88 -23.87 -14.74 -3.45
C GLU A 88 -24.10 -13.33 -4.01
N GLU A 89 -23.41 -12.99 -5.10
CA GLU A 89 -23.63 -11.77 -5.90
C GLU A 89 -24.33 -12.15 -7.22
N SER A 90 -25.33 -13.05 -7.15
CA SER A 90 -26.08 -13.50 -8.34
C SER A 90 -27.54 -13.05 -8.37
N ASP A 91 -28.08 -12.41 -7.31
CA ASP A 91 -29.53 -12.15 -7.22
C ASP A 91 -29.96 -10.68 -7.41
N ARG A 92 -29.08 -9.76 -7.78
CA ARG A 92 -29.48 -8.34 -7.98
C ARG A 92 -29.68 -7.90 -9.44
N THR A 93 -29.27 -8.69 -10.42
CA THR A 93 -29.38 -8.27 -11.83
C THR A 93 -30.72 -8.65 -12.47
N ALA A 94 -31.53 -9.50 -11.85
CA ALA A 94 -32.80 -9.95 -12.43
C ALA A 94 -34.02 -9.04 -12.13
N SER A 95 -33.93 -8.11 -11.17
CA SER A 95 -35.12 -7.34 -10.72
C SER A 95 -35.28 -5.94 -11.34
N LEU A 96 -34.39 -5.55 -12.26
CA LEU A 96 -34.39 -4.21 -12.90
C LEU A 96 -34.76 -4.24 -14.40
N ALA A 97 -35.40 -5.32 -14.86
CA ALA A 97 -35.84 -5.46 -16.25
C ALA A 97 -37.37 -5.43 -16.45
N LEU A 98 -38.19 -5.14 -15.42
CA LEU A 98 -39.66 -5.14 -15.54
C LEU A 98 -40.36 -4.07 -14.68
N ALA A 99 -39.94 -2.81 -14.79
CA ALA A 99 -40.77 -1.67 -14.41
C ALA A 99 -40.56 -0.51 -15.39
#